data_AF-A0A2H5ZZX9-F1
#
_entry.id   AF-A0A2H5ZZX9-F1
#
_cell.length_a   1.000
_cell.length_b   1.000
_cell.length_c   1.000
_cell.angle_alpha   90.00
_cell.angle_beta   90.00
_cell.angle_gamma   90.00
#
_symmetry.space_group_name_H-M   'P 1'
#
loop_
_entity.id
_entity.type
_entity.pdbx_description
1 polymer ?
#
loop_
_entity_poly.entity_id
_entity_poly.type
_entity_poly.pdbx_seq_one_letter_code
_entity_poly.pdbx_strand_id
1 'polypeptide(L)'
;MIHETVTSLEGAEVLERAKKFFAERIPHHAAFVEKEGPNFATFRGQGGEELAIAVFPGEGGTRVRASSLFYDQAIDRFFSTLPPARESAA
;
A
#
# COMPACT_ATOMS: atom_id res chain seq x y z
N MET A 1 0.81 -10.71 -8.36
CA MET A 1 2.25 -10.37 -8.30
C MET A 1 2.55 -9.68 -6.97
N ILE A 2 3.84 -9.52 -6.63
CA ILE A 2 4.30 -8.83 -5.41
C ILE A 2 5.04 -7.56 -5.85
N HIS A 3 4.76 -6.46 -5.16
CA HIS A 3 5.38 -5.15 -5.39
C HIS A 3 5.97 -4.64 -4.08
N GLU A 4 7.09 -3.94 -4.17
CA GLU A 4 7.78 -3.40 -2.99
C GLU A 4 8.30 -1.99 -3.24
N THR A 5 8.23 -1.15 -2.21
CA THR A 5 8.85 0.18 -2.19
C THR A 5 9.31 0.53 -0.77
N VAL A 6 10.13 1.57 -0.64
CA VAL A 6 10.50 2.16 0.65
C VAL A 6 10.09 3.61 0.66
N THR A 7 9.43 4.03 1.73
CA THR A 7 8.95 5.40 1.91
C THR A 7 9.43 5.98 3.21
N SER A 8 9.62 7.29 3.26
CA SER A 8 9.96 8.02 4.48
C SER A 8 8.80 8.20 5.47
N LEU A 9 7.59 7.73 5.12
CA LEU A 9 6.43 7.74 6.02
C LEU A 9 6.51 6.66 7.09
N GLU A 10 5.79 6.90 8.19
CA GLU A 10 5.51 5.90 9.21
C GLU A 10 4.53 4.84 8.68
N GLY A 11 4.69 3.58 9.10
CA GLY A 11 3.88 2.47 8.60
C GLY A 11 2.38 2.64 8.81
N ALA A 12 1.95 3.16 9.96
CA ALA A 12 0.54 3.45 10.22
C ALA A 12 -0.02 4.49 9.22
N GLU A 13 0.78 5.49 8.87
CA GLU A 13 0.38 6.51 7.89
C GLU A 13 0.27 5.93 6.48
N VAL A 14 1.16 5.02 6.10
CA VAL A 14 1.06 4.28 4.83
C VAL A 14 -0.25 3.50 4.76
N LEU A 15 -0.61 2.77 5.82
CA LEU A 15 -1.85 1.98 5.85
C LEU A 15 -3.08 2.88 5.77
N GLU A 16 -3.13 3.98 6.53
CA GLU A 16 -4.22 4.96 6.43
C GLU A 16 -4.36 5.55 5.02
N ARG A 17 -3.24 5.89 4.37
CA ARG A 17 -3.24 6.38 2.98
C ARG A 17 -3.72 5.31 2.00
N ALA A 18 -3.30 4.07 2.17
CA ALA A 18 -3.74 2.94 1.34
C ALA A 18 -5.27 2.78 1.43
N LYS A 19 -5.84 2.82 2.65
CA LYS A 19 -7.28 2.72 2.87
C LYS A 19 -8.08 3.74 2.07
N LYS A 20 -7.66 5.00 2.10
CA LYS A 20 -8.31 6.08 1.33
C LYS A 20 -8.08 5.92 -0.17
N PHE A 21 -6.85 5.60 -0.58
CA PHE A 21 -6.49 5.50 -1.99
C PHE A 21 -7.29 4.42 -2.72
N PHE A 22 -7.35 3.19 -2.18
CA PHE A 22 -8.04 2.09 -2.84
C PHE A 22 -9.56 2.20 -2.77
N ALA A 23 -10.12 2.91 -1.79
CA ALA A 23 -11.54 3.18 -1.72
C ALA A 23 -12.00 4.31 -2.66
N GLU A 24 -11.19 5.37 -2.83
CA GLU A 24 -11.65 6.62 -3.46
C GLU A 24 -10.97 6.95 -4.80
N ARG A 25 -9.74 6.50 -5.01
CA ARG A 25 -8.89 6.96 -6.13
C ARG A 25 -8.76 5.97 -7.27
N ILE A 26 -9.47 4.84 -7.20
CA ILE A 26 -9.51 3.82 -8.25
C ILE A 26 -10.95 3.65 -8.77
N PRO A 27 -11.39 4.47 -9.75
CA PRO A 27 -12.69 4.30 -10.38
C PRO A 27 -12.81 2.91 -11.02
N HIS A 28 -13.97 2.28 -10.87
CA HIS A 28 -14.29 0.92 -11.38
C HIS A 28 -13.60 -0.27 -10.69
N HIS A 29 -12.53 -0.05 -9.91
CA HIS A 29 -11.85 -1.09 -9.14
C HIS A 29 -11.62 -0.62 -7.70
N ALA A 30 -12.65 -0.08 -7.05
CA ALA A 30 -12.54 0.30 -5.65
C ALA A 30 -12.43 -0.97 -4.78
N ALA A 31 -11.51 -0.93 -3.81
CA ALA A 31 -11.32 -2.00 -2.83
C ALA A 31 -11.40 -1.44 -1.42
N PHE A 32 -12.19 -2.09 -0.57
CA PHE A 32 -12.47 -1.65 0.80
C PHE A 32 -11.79 -2.59 1.80
N VAL A 33 -11.48 -2.09 2.99
CA VAL A 33 -10.81 -2.88 4.03
C VAL A 33 -11.66 -4.09 4.41
N GLU A 34 -11.05 -5.26 4.37
CA GLU A 34 -11.63 -6.50 4.87
C GLU A 34 -11.07 -6.87 6.25
N LYS A 35 -9.75 -6.77 6.43
CA LYS A 35 -9.07 -6.99 7.72
C LYS A 35 -7.91 -6.01 7.85
N GLU A 36 -7.64 -5.58 9.07
CA GLU A 36 -6.45 -4.78 9.38
C GLU A 36 -5.80 -5.20 10.68
N GLY A 37 -4.53 -4.89 10.81
CA GLY A 37 -3.74 -5.01 12.02
C GLY A 37 -2.64 -3.94 12.03
N PRO A 38 -1.78 -3.93 13.06
CA PRO A 38 -0.81 -2.84 13.25
C PRO A 38 0.12 -2.61 12.05
N ASN A 39 0.42 -3.68 11.31
CA ASN A 39 1.40 -3.68 10.24
C ASN A 39 0.83 -4.13 8.89
N PHE A 40 -0.48 -4.29 8.75
CA PHE A 40 -1.08 -4.73 7.49
C PHE A 40 -2.54 -4.32 7.33
N ALA A 41 -3.00 -4.28 6.09
CA ALA A 41 -4.40 -4.22 5.71
C ALA A 41 -4.66 -5.10 4.50
N THR A 42 -5.77 -5.85 4.50
CA THR A 42 -6.30 -6.56 3.34
C THR A 42 -7.56 -5.87 2.85
N PHE A 43 -7.74 -5.88 1.55
CA PHE A 43 -8.82 -5.20 0.86
C PHE A 43 -9.58 -6.18 -0.03
N ARG A 44 -10.89 -5.97 -0.16
CA ARG A 44 -11.75 -6.70 -1.09
C ARG A 44 -12.46 -5.75 -2.04
N GLY A 45 -12.33 -6.05 -3.33
CA GLY A 45 -13.05 -5.40 -4.42
C GLY A 45 -14.45 -5.96 -4.58
N GLN A 46 -15.29 -5.26 -5.35
CA GLN A 46 -16.70 -5.63 -5.56
C GLN A 46 -16.88 -6.97 -6.29
N GLY A 47 -15.92 -7.37 -7.13
CA GLY A 47 -15.91 -8.67 -7.81
C GLY A 47 -15.24 -9.80 -7.03
N GLY A 48 -14.93 -9.58 -5.74
CA GLY A 48 -14.20 -10.55 -4.91
C GLY A 48 -12.69 -10.52 -5.11
N GLU A 49 -12.17 -9.56 -5.88
CA GLU A 49 -10.73 -9.37 -6.03
C GLU A 49 -10.08 -8.98 -4.70
N GLU A 50 -8.81 -9.37 -4.51
CA GLU A 50 -8.11 -9.19 -3.24
C GLU A 50 -6.79 -8.44 -3.43
N LEU A 51 -6.46 -7.64 -2.43
CA LEU A 51 -5.20 -6.90 -2.30
C LEU A 51 -4.76 -6.96 -0.84
N ALA A 52 -3.47 -7.12 -0.60
CA ALA A 52 -2.88 -6.96 0.72
C ALA A 52 -1.75 -5.93 0.67
N ILE A 53 -1.70 -5.06 1.68
CA ILE A 53 -0.61 -4.13 1.96
C ILE A 53 -0.02 -4.49 3.33
N ALA A 54 1.29 -4.64 3.42
CA ALA A 54 2.03 -4.85 4.65
C ALA A 54 3.17 -3.84 4.76
N VAL A 55 3.45 -3.40 5.99
CA VAL A 55 4.50 -2.44 6.31
C VAL A 55 5.50 -3.04 7.29
N PHE A 56 6.77 -2.74 7.08
CA PHE A 56 7.88 -3.22 7.90
C PHE A 56 8.87 -2.06 8.13
N PRO A 57 9.57 -2.02 9.28
CA PRO A 57 10.71 -1.12 9.43
C PRO A 57 11.77 -1.46 8.38
N GLY A 58 12.40 -0.43 7.79
CA GLY A 58 13.43 -0.56 6.77
C GLY A 58 14.51 0.52 6.92
N GLU A 59 15.58 0.38 6.14
CA GLU A 59 16.62 1.40 6.06
C GLU A 59 16.09 2.62 5.30
N GLY A 60 16.24 3.82 5.86
CA GLY A 60 15.72 5.06 5.25
C GLY A 60 14.19 5.26 5.38
N GLY A 61 13.46 4.39 6.08
CA GLY A 61 12.04 4.56 6.37
C GLY A 61 11.25 3.26 6.51
N THR A 62 10.00 3.25 6.06
CA THR A 62 9.12 2.08 6.06
C THR A 62 9.19 1.34 4.73
N ARG A 63 9.48 0.04 4.76
CA ARG A 63 9.30 -0.87 3.61
C ARG A 63 7.83 -1.22 3.49
N VAL A 64 7.27 -1.01 2.30
CA VAL A 64 5.87 -1.33 1.96
C VAL A 64 5.88 -2.47 0.97
N ARG A 65 5.16 -3.54 1.28
CA ARG A 65 4.93 -4.68 0.38
C ARG A 65 3.46 -4.78 0.04
N ALA A 66 3.16 -4.88 -1.24
CA ALA A 66 1.83 -5.08 -1.75
C ALA A 66 1.75 -6.40 -2.54
N SER A 67 0.61 -7.09 -2.46
CA SER A 67 0.36 -8.29 -3.26
C SER A 67 -1.08 -8.36 -3.72
N SER A 68 -1.28 -8.65 -5.00
CA SER A 68 -2.60 -8.83 -5.60
C SER A 68 -2.53 -9.61 -6.91
N LEU A 69 -3.66 -10.16 -7.38
CA LEU A 69 -3.81 -10.73 -8.72
C LEU A 69 -4.34 -9.72 -9.75
N PHE A 70 -4.96 -8.62 -9.32
CA PHE A 70 -5.71 -7.72 -10.21
C PHE A 70 -5.36 -6.23 -10.06
N TYR A 71 -4.60 -5.86 -9.02
CA TYR A 71 -4.37 -4.45 -8.66
C TYR A 71 -3.00 -3.90 -9.04
N ASP A 72 -2.23 -4.54 -9.92
CA ASP A 72 -0.83 -4.15 -10.19
C ASP A 72 -0.69 -2.68 -10.58
N GLN A 73 -1.48 -2.20 -11.54
CA GLN A 73 -1.46 -0.79 -11.94
C GLN A 73 -1.90 0.16 -10.81
N ALA A 74 -2.85 -0.24 -9.98
CA ALA A 74 -3.31 0.56 -8.85
C ALA A 74 -2.24 0.65 -7.75
N ILE A 75 -1.51 -0.44 -7.52
CA ILE A 75 -0.38 -0.51 -6.60
C ILE A 75 0.75 0.41 -7.08
N ASP A 76 1.13 0.35 -8.35
CA ASP A 76 2.17 1.24 -8.91
C ASP A 76 1.81 2.72 -8.75
N ARG A 77 0.54 3.07 -9.02
CA ARG A 77 0.03 4.43 -8.80
C ARG A 77 0.08 4.82 -7.33
N PHE A 78 -0.36 3.94 -6.43
CA PHE A 78 -0.28 4.20 -4.98
C PHE A 78 1.16 4.45 -4.54
N PHE A 79 2.09 3.59 -4.93
CA PHE A 79 3.52 3.74 -4.59
C PHE A 79 4.11 5.04 -5.13
N SER A 80 3.70 5.46 -6.32
CA SER A 80 4.12 6.74 -6.91
C SER A 80 3.63 7.97 -6.12
N THR A 81 2.65 7.83 -5.23
CA THR A 81 2.20 8.90 -4.33
C THR A 81 2.94 8.94 -2.99
N LEU A 82 3.74 7.92 -2.70
CA LEU A 82 4.50 7.86 -1.45
C LEU A 82 5.78 8.68 -1.59
N PRO A 83 6.15 9.48 -0.58
CA PRO A 83 7.43 10.17 -0.61
C PRO A 83 8.57 9.14 -0.57
N PRO A 84 9.69 9.41 -1.27
CA PRO A 84 10.82 8.47 -1.32
C PRO A 84 11.42 8.25 0.07
N ALA A 85 12.16 7.15 0.22
CA ALA A 85 12.98 6.90 1.40
C ALA A 85 13.91 8.08 1.69
N ARG A 86 14.22 8.33 2.96
CA ARG A 86 15.27 9.29 3.30
C ARG A 86 16.60 8.70 2.84
N GLU A 87 17.32 9.40 1.98
CA GLU A 87 18.74 9.10 1.78
C GLU A 87 19.46 9.24 3.12
N SER A 88 20.18 8.19 3.56
CA SER A 88 21.20 8.37 4.58
C SER A 88 22.25 9.32 4.01
N ALA A 89 22.37 10.52 4.57
CA ALA A 89 23.51 11.37 4.31
C ALA A 89 24.78 10.61 4.74
N ALA A 90 25.63 10.30 3.77
CA ALA A 90 26.95 9.70 3.98
C ALA A 90 27.97 10.76 4.44
#